data_AF-A0ABD8B5C0-F1
#
_entry.id   AF-A0ABD8B5C0-F1
#
_cell.length_a   1.000
_cell.length_b   1.000
_cell.length_c   1.000
_cell.angle_alpha   90.00
_cell.angle_beta   90.00
_cell.angle_gamma   90.00
#
_symmetry.space_group_name_H-M   'P 1'
#
loop_
_entity.id
_entity.type
_entity.pdbx_description
1 polymer ?
#
loop_
_entity_poly.entity_id
_entity_poly.type
_entity_poly.pdbx_seq_one_letter_code
_entity_poly.pdbx_strand_id
1 'polypeptide(L)' 'MAYAQPGRYWLRDETEHERALAYLTTGTAYQLTLHDENTRYVLVAYPPGATS' A
#
# COMPACT_ATOMS: atom_id res chain seq x y z
N MET A 1 20.20 10.05 -4.43
CA MET A 1 19.60 8.71 -4.28
C MET A 1 18.09 8.85 -4.24
N ALA A 2 17.39 8.15 -5.12
CA ALA A 2 15.95 8.28 -5.29
C ALA A 2 15.20 7.29 -4.39
N TYR A 3 15.37 7.46 -3.08
CA TYR A 3 14.68 6.63 -2.08
C TYR A 3 13.16 6.67 -2.29
N ALA A 4 12.51 5.54 -2.01
CA ALA A 4 11.06 5.34 -2.12
C ALA A 4 10.49 5.46 -3.55
N GLN A 5 11.31 5.28 -4.60
CA GLN A 5 10.83 5.13 -5.98
C GLN A 5 9.68 4.11 -6.12
N PRO A 6 9.75 2.91 -5.52
CA PRO A 6 8.67 1.92 -5.59
C PRO A 6 7.33 2.46 -5.07
N GLY A 7 7.37 3.27 -4.01
CA GLY A 7 6.17 3.90 -3.44
C GLY A 7 5.55 4.94 -4.36
N ARG A 8 6.37 5.67 -5.13
CA ARG A 8 5.88 6.64 -6.12
C ARG A 8 5.23 5.98 -7.33
N TYR A 9 5.73 4.81 -7.73
CA TYR A 9 5.10 4.01 -8.79
C TYR A 9 3.76 3.45 -8.32
N TRP A 10 3.70 2.93 -7.09
CA TRP A 10 2.45 2.45 -6.51
C TRP A 10 1.36 3.54 -6.49
N LEU A 11 1.70 4.78 -6.12
CA LEU A 11 0.76 5.93 -6.16
C LEU A 11 0.16 6.25 -7.53
N ARG A 12 0.66 5.63 -8.60
CA ARG A 12 0.14 5.78 -9.97
C ARG A 12 -0.42 4.47 -10.52
N ASP A 13 -0.37 3.40 -9.75
CA ASP A 13 -0.86 2.09 -10.13
C ASP A 13 -2.35 1.97 -9.78
N GLU A 14 -3.20 2.28 -10.76
CA GLU A 14 -4.65 2.21 -10.61
C GLU A 14 -5.14 0.79 -10.28
N THR A 15 -4.47 -0.25 -10.76
CA THR A 15 -4.88 -1.63 -10.47
C THR A 15 -4.65 -1.98 -9.01
N GLU A 16 -3.51 -1.57 -8.46
CA GLU A 16 -3.22 -1.75 -7.04
C GLU A 16 -4.11 -0.87 -6.15
N HIS A 17 -4.51 0.32 -6.60
CA HIS A 17 -5.49 1.13 -5.89
C HIS A 17 -6.88 0.48 -5.82
N GLU A 18 -7.37 -0.07 -6.94
CA GLU A 18 -8.66 -0.79 -6.96
C GLU A 18 -8.61 -2.03 -6.05
N ARG A 19 -7.48 -2.75 -6.06
CA ARG A 19 -7.26 -3.86 -5.13
C ARG A 19 -7.29 -3.39 -3.68
N ALA A 20 -6.58 -2.31 -3.34
CA ALA A 20 -6.58 -1.75 -2.00
C ALA A 20 -8.01 -1.35 -1.56
N LEU A 21 -8.76 -0.70 -2.45
CA LEU A 21 -10.15 -0.33 -2.20
C LEU A 21 -11.05 -1.55 -1.95
N ALA A 22 -10.89 -2.64 -2.71
CA ALA A 22 -11.63 -3.89 -2.48
C ALA A 22 -11.36 -4.49 -1.09
N TYR A 23 -10.11 -4.48 -0.61
CA TYR A 23 -9.79 -4.93 0.75
C TYR A 23 -10.42 -4.03 1.81
N LEU A 24 -10.32 -2.72 1.65
CA LEU A 24 -10.83 -1.77 2.64
C LEU A 24 -12.37 -1.80 2.71
N THR A 25 -13.05 -1.89 1.58
CA THR A 25 -14.53 -1.97 1.51
C THR A 25 -15.08 -3.27 2.10
N THR A 26 -14.28 -4.34 2.12
CA THR A 26 -14.64 -5.61 2.80
C THR A 26 -14.27 -5.62 4.28
N GLY A 27 -13.78 -4.51 4.83
CA GLY A 27 -13.38 -4.40 6.23
C GLY A 27 -12.03 -5.07 6.54
N THR A 28 -11.23 -5.39 5.52
CA THR A 28 -9.91 -6.01 5.68
C THR A 28 -8.81 -4.96 5.53
N ALA A 29 -7.77 -5.03 6.36
CA ALA A 29 -6.59 -4.19 6.21
C ALA A 29 -5.83 -4.55 4.92
N TYR A 30 -5.40 -3.53 4.18
CA TYR A 30 -4.51 -3.70 3.03
C TYR A 30 -3.07 -3.46 3.46
N GLN A 31 -2.19 -4.44 3.18
CA GLN A 31 -0.76 -4.29 3.39
C GLN A 31 -0.01 -4.51 2.08
N LEU A 32 0.85 -3.55 1.75
CA LEU A 32 1.76 -3.64 0.63
C LEU A 32 3.20 -3.55 1.13
N THR A 33 4.03 -4.48 0.69
CA THR A 33 5.48 -4.41 0.89
C THR A 33 6.15 -4.02 -0.41
N LEU A 34 6.94 -2.95 -0.36
CA LEU A 34 7.73 -2.46 -1.47
C LEU A 34 9.21 -2.62 -1.15
N HIS A 35 9.99 -3.06 -2.14
CA HIS A 35 11.43 -3.25 -2.01
C HIS A 35 12.17 -2.26 -2.92
N ASP A 36 13.10 -1.55 -2.32
CA ASP A 36 14.17 -0.81 -3.00
C ASP A 36 15.52 -1.49 -2.68
N GLU A 37 16.58 -1.17 -3.42
CA GLU A 37 17.87 -1.87 -3.41
C GLU A 37 18.42 -2.19 -2.01
N ASN A 38 18.18 -1.31 -1.03
CA ASN A 38 18.60 -1.51 0.36
C ASN A 38 17.50 -1.18 1.39
N THR A 39 16.25 -1.03 0.96
CA THR A 39 15.18 -0.57 1.87
C THR A 39 13.87 -1.25 1.60
N ARG A 40 13.28 -1.80 2.65
CA ARG A 40 11.93 -2.36 2.65
C ARG A 40 10.97 -1.31 3.19
N TYR A 41 10.00 -0.92 2.39
CA TYR A 41 8.90 -0.06 2.79
C TYR A 41 7.64 -0.90 2.98
N VAL A 42 6.91 -0.65 4.06
CA VAL A 42 5.63 -1.31 4.31
C VAL A 42 4.57 -0.22 4.40
N LEU A 43 3.58 -0.29 3.52
CA LEU A 43 2.38 0.55 3.54
C LEU A 43 1.25 -0.30 4.10
N VAL A 44 0.57 0.22 5.13
CA VAL A 44 -0.61 -0.43 5.70
C VAL A 44 -1.74 0.58 5.71
N ALA A 45 -2.89 0.19 5.17
CA ALA A 45 -4.13 0.95 5.22
C ALA A 45 -5.18 0.13 5.96
N TYR A 46 -5.84 0.76 6.93
CA TYR A 46 -6.90 0.15 7.70
C TYR A 46 -8.25 0.77 7.30
N PRO A 47 -9.31 -0.05 7.19
CA PRO A 47 -10.63 0.49 6.91
C PRO A 47 -11.16 1.26 8.14
N PRO A 48 -12.02 2.27 7.93
CA PRO A 48 -12.59 3.04 9.04
C PRO A 48 -13.33 2.11 10.01
N GLY A 49 -13.00 2.18 11.30
CA GLY A 49 -13.62 1.35 12.33
C GLY A 49 -12.93 0.01 12.60
N ALA A 50 -11.94 -0.38 11.79
CA ALA A 50 -10.97 -1.40 12.20
C ALA A 50 -9.94 -0.74 13.13
N THR A 51 -10.16 -0.85 14.45
CA THR A 51 -9.15 -0.46 15.43
C THR A 51 -7.90 -1.32 15.26
N SER A 52 -6.74 -0.65 15.23
CA SER A 52 -5.40 -1.27 15.29
C SER A 52 -5.19 -2.07 16.55
#